data_AF-A0A7S2M894-F1
#
_entry.id   AF-A0A7S2M894-F1
#
_cell.length_a   1.000
_cell.length_b   1.000
_cell.length_c   1.000
_cell.angle_alpha   90.00
_cell.angle_beta   90.00
_cell.angle_gamma   90.00
#
_symmetry.space_group_name_H-M   'P 1'
#
loop_
_entity.id
_entity.type
_entity.pdbx_description
1 polymer ?
#
loop_
_entity_poly.entity_id
_entity_poly.type
_entity_poly.pdbx_seq_one_letter_code
_entity_poly.pdbx_strand_id
1 'polypeptide(L)'
;RMRAHMMARVVFSAALEAPEVLANAPPSWQALLKRSQDYTHWAPHRPYHDELAACAHALSLDRARPRRRKGPYSADLHVPVAAPAASADGDAVAAVHLFAEAEVCPLTGEFLGPTRLRQRHLSRMRWMYVGLRRKEWLALPDSE
;
A
#
# COMPACT_ATOMS: atom_id res chain seq x y z
N ARG A 1 6.79 -16.85 12.40
CA ARG A 1 6.85 -15.49 11.77
C ARG A 1 5.61 -15.19 10.91
N MET A 2 5.19 -16.09 10.02
CA MET A 2 4.00 -15.90 9.16
C MET A 2 2.67 -15.74 9.91
N ARG A 3 2.42 -16.51 10.98
CA ARG A 3 1.20 -16.39 11.80
C ARG A 3 1.03 -14.99 12.44
N ALA A 4 2.13 -14.42 12.95
CA ALA A 4 2.12 -13.08 13.53
C ALA A 4 1.81 -12.00 12.47
N HIS A 5 2.33 -12.16 11.23
CA HIS A 5 2.01 -11.28 10.11
C HIS A 5 0.51 -11.31 9.76
N MET A 6 -0.05 -12.52 9.61
CA MET A 6 -1.47 -12.68 9.29
C MET A 6 -2.34 -12.09 10.39
N MET A 7 -2.01 -12.33 11.66
CA MET A 7 -2.77 -11.77 12.76
C MET A 7 -2.67 -10.24 12.81
N ALA A 8 -1.50 -9.66 12.63
CA ALA A 8 -1.35 -8.21 12.55
C ALA A 8 -2.20 -7.60 11.42
N ARG A 9 -2.27 -8.27 10.25
CA ARG A 9 -3.15 -7.84 9.15
C ARG A 9 -4.63 -7.95 9.50
N VAL A 10 -5.06 -9.04 10.13
CA VAL A 10 -6.47 -9.23 10.53
C VAL A 10 -6.88 -8.13 11.51
N VAL A 11 -6.08 -7.90 12.55
CA VAL A 11 -6.34 -6.90 13.59
C VAL A 11 -6.36 -5.50 13.00
N PHE A 12 -5.39 -5.18 12.15
CA PHE A 12 -5.36 -3.90 11.44
C PHE A 12 -6.57 -3.70 10.53
N SER A 13 -7.02 -4.77 9.85
CA SER A 13 -8.22 -4.73 9.01
C SER A 13 -9.46 -4.46 9.85
N ALA A 14 -9.62 -5.14 10.99
CA ALA A 14 -10.70 -4.88 11.92
C ALA A 14 -10.68 -3.42 12.41
N ALA A 15 -9.49 -2.89 12.70
CA ALA A 15 -9.32 -1.51 13.15
C ALA A 15 -9.77 -0.47 12.12
N LEU A 16 -9.46 -0.70 10.85
CA LEU A 16 -9.83 0.22 9.78
C LEU A 16 -11.28 0.06 9.35
N GLU A 17 -11.83 -1.16 9.35
CA GLU A 17 -13.14 -1.47 8.79
C GLU A 17 -14.28 -1.30 9.80
N ALA A 18 -14.01 -1.60 11.08
CA ALA A 18 -15.00 -1.60 12.16
C ALA A 18 -14.40 -0.99 13.46
N PRO A 19 -14.07 0.32 13.47
CA PRO A 19 -13.43 0.97 14.61
C PRO A 19 -14.25 0.87 15.91
N GLU A 20 -15.58 0.84 15.81
CA GLU A 20 -16.51 0.66 16.93
C GLU A 20 -16.38 -0.69 17.64
N VAL A 21 -16.02 -1.75 16.90
CA VAL A 21 -15.78 -3.08 17.48
C VAL A 21 -14.51 -3.06 18.33
N LEU A 22 -13.51 -2.29 17.91
CA LEU A 22 -12.28 -2.13 18.70
C LEU A 22 -12.44 -1.20 19.89
N ALA A 23 -13.27 -0.15 19.78
CA ALA A 23 -13.56 0.74 20.90
C ALA A 23 -14.19 -0.01 22.08
N ASN A 24 -14.95 -1.07 21.79
CA ASN A 24 -15.59 -1.94 22.77
C ASN A 24 -14.83 -3.26 23.00
N ALA A 25 -13.60 -3.38 22.49
CA ALA A 25 -12.87 -4.64 22.59
C ALA A 25 -12.46 -4.93 24.06
N PRO A 26 -12.51 -6.20 24.48
CA PRO A 26 -12.07 -6.59 25.82
C PRO A 26 -10.60 -6.18 26.09
N PRO A 27 -10.20 -5.92 27.35
CA PRO A 27 -8.82 -5.58 27.68
C PRO A 27 -7.78 -6.59 27.18
N SER A 28 -8.14 -7.86 27.06
CA SER A 28 -7.28 -8.92 26.50
C SER A 28 -6.87 -8.68 25.04
N TRP A 29 -7.63 -7.90 24.28
CA TRP A 29 -7.32 -7.53 22.90
C TRP A 29 -6.30 -6.38 22.80
N GLN A 30 -6.10 -5.60 23.86
CA GLN A 30 -5.19 -4.45 23.82
C GLN A 30 -3.74 -4.87 23.55
N ALA A 31 -3.30 -5.99 24.11
CA ALA A 31 -1.98 -6.55 23.84
C ALA A 31 -1.81 -6.96 22.37
N LEU A 32 -2.88 -7.50 21.75
CA LEU A 32 -2.90 -7.89 20.34
C LEU A 32 -2.86 -6.67 19.43
N LEU A 33 -3.64 -5.63 19.76
CA LEU A 33 -3.69 -4.35 19.05
C LEU A 33 -2.33 -3.66 19.05
N LYS A 34 -1.72 -3.50 20.23
CA LYS A 34 -0.38 -2.92 20.38
C LYS A 34 0.66 -3.68 19.54
N ARG A 35 0.65 -5.01 19.63
CA ARG A 35 1.57 -5.86 18.86
C ARG A 35 1.35 -5.78 17.34
N SER A 36 0.12 -5.53 16.89
CA SER A 36 -0.19 -5.36 15.47
C SER A 36 0.36 -4.05 14.91
N GLN A 37 0.41 -2.99 15.72
CA GLN A 37 0.98 -1.69 15.35
C GLN A 37 2.50 -1.76 15.16
N ASP A 38 3.16 -2.54 16.01
CA ASP A 38 4.62 -2.76 15.95
C ASP A 38 5.04 -3.70 14.81
N TYR A 39 4.09 -4.36 14.16
CA TYR A 39 4.44 -5.37 13.15
C TYR A 39 4.88 -4.73 11.84
N THR A 40 6.17 -4.89 11.54
CA THR A 40 6.77 -4.42 10.30
C THR A 40 7.23 -5.59 9.43
N HIS A 41 6.48 -5.92 8.37
CA HIS A 41 7.01 -6.76 7.31
C HIS A 41 7.72 -5.90 6.27
N TRP A 42 9.00 -6.13 6.07
CA TRP A 42 9.74 -5.55 4.95
C TRP A 42 9.71 -6.56 3.81
N ALA A 43 8.94 -6.29 2.77
CA ALA A 43 9.11 -7.04 1.52
C ALA A 43 10.54 -6.81 1.02
N PRO A 44 11.25 -7.82 0.50
CA PRO A 44 12.61 -7.61 -0.01
C PRO A 44 12.60 -6.55 -1.12
N HIS A 45 13.70 -5.81 -1.22
CA HIS A 45 13.95 -4.96 -2.39
C HIS A 45 14.06 -5.84 -3.64
N ARG A 46 13.56 -5.31 -4.77
CA ARG A 46 13.54 -5.97 -6.07
C ARG A 46 14.13 -5.02 -7.11
N PRO A 47 14.72 -5.51 -8.21
CA PRO A 47 15.35 -4.66 -9.23
C PRO A 47 14.43 -3.54 -9.76
N TYR A 48 13.15 -3.85 -10.00
CA TYR A 48 12.17 -2.86 -10.45
C TYR A 48 11.94 -1.69 -9.49
N HIS A 49 12.36 -1.78 -8.22
CA HIS A 49 12.30 -0.64 -7.31
C HIS A 49 13.31 0.45 -7.69
N ASP A 50 14.44 0.08 -8.29
CA ASP A 50 15.45 1.02 -8.78
C ASP A 50 14.99 1.64 -10.10
N GLU A 51 14.39 0.85 -11.00
CA GLU A 51 13.74 1.35 -12.23
C GLU A 51 12.63 2.36 -11.92
N LEU A 52 11.76 2.06 -10.95
CA LEU A 52 10.71 2.97 -10.50
C LEU A 52 11.29 4.28 -9.95
N ALA A 53 12.43 4.21 -9.24
CA ALA A 53 13.10 5.40 -8.72
C ALA A 53 13.71 6.23 -9.86
N ALA A 54 14.35 5.59 -10.84
CA ALA A 54 14.90 6.24 -12.03
C ALA A 54 13.79 6.91 -12.86
N CYS A 55 12.68 6.21 -13.10
CA CYS A 55 11.51 6.77 -13.79
C CYS A 55 10.93 7.98 -13.04
N ALA A 56 10.78 7.89 -11.72
CA ALA A 56 10.32 9.01 -10.92
C ALA A 56 11.24 10.23 -11.03
N HIS A 57 12.55 10.02 -11.06
CA HIS A 57 13.52 11.10 -11.26
C HIS A 57 13.42 11.71 -12.67
N ALA A 58 13.30 10.88 -13.71
CA ALA A 58 13.11 11.34 -15.09
C ALA A 58 11.82 12.17 -15.26
N LEU A 59 10.78 11.85 -14.51
CA LEU A 59 9.51 12.58 -14.46
C LEU A 59 9.55 13.81 -13.52
N SER A 60 10.71 14.17 -12.98
CA SER A 60 10.88 15.27 -12.00
C SER A 60 9.98 15.12 -10.76
N LEU A 61 9.69 13.89 -10.36
CA LEU A 61 8.97 13.56 -9.13
C LEU A 61 9.96 13.44 -7.97
N ASP A 62 10.67 14.52 -7.65
CA ASP A 62 11.82 14.50 -6.73
C ASP A 62 11.47 14.11 -5.29
N ARG A 63 10.19 14.22 -4.90
CA ARG A 63 9.68 13.80 -3.60
C ARG A 63 9.18 12.35 -3.58
N ALA A 64 9.19 11.66 -4.73
CA ALA A 64 8.82 10.26 -4.80
C ALA A 64 9.84 9.39 -4.06
N ARG A 65 9.36 8.35 -3.37
CA ARG A 65 10.20 7.47 -2.56
C ARG A 65 9.81 6.02 -2.83
N PRO A 66 10.74 5.15 -3.23
CA PRO A 66 10.42 3.74 -3.35
C PRO A 66 10.12 3.14 -1.97
N ARG A 67 9.26 2.13 -1.92
CA ARG A 67 9.10 1.24 -0.76
C ARG A 67 8.64 1.92 0.53
N ARG A 68 7.82 2.97 0.44
CA ARG A 68 7.18 3.57 1.63
C ARG A 68 6.05 2.71 2.16
N ARG A 69 5.79 2.86 3.46
CA ARG A 69 4.79 2.06 4.19
C ARG A 69 3.69 2.92 4.77
N LYS A 70 2.51 2.30 4.86
CA LYS A 70 1.36 2.81 5.59
C LYS A 70 0.68 1.63 6.29
N GLY A 71 0.88 1.53 7.61
CA GLY A 71 0.47 0.36 8.39
C GLY A 71 1.15 -0.94 7.91
N PRO A 72 0.38 -2.01 7.62
CA PRO A 72 0.92 -3.29 7.15
C PRO A 72 1.22 -3.29 5.64
N TYR A 73 0.91 -2.21 4.92
CA TYR A 73 1.09 -2.12 3.48
C TYR A 73 2.40 -1.42 3.11
N SER A 74 3.06 -1.94 2.08
CA SER A 74 4.15 -1.28 1.37
C SER A 74 3.68 -0.91 -0.04
N ALA A 75 3.93 0.34 -0.44
CA ALA A 75 3.82 0.77 -1.82
C ALA A 75 5.17 0.56 -2.51
N ASP A 76 5.19 0.15 -3.78
CA ASP A 76 6.44 0.01 -4.54
C ASP A 76 7.04 1.39 -4.82
N LEU A 77 6.19 2.38 -5.13
CA LEU A 77 6.56 3.79 -5.22
C LEU A 77 5.51 4.65 -4.51
N HIS A 78 5.97 5.59 -3.70
CA HIS A 78 5.15 6.60 -3.04
C HIS A 78 5.42 7.95 -3.67
N VAL A 79 4.38 8.59 -4.18
CA VAL A 79 4.46 9.88 -4.87
C VAL A 79 3.59 10.89 -4.12
N PRO A 80 4.17 11.91 -3.48
CA PRO A 80 3.40 13.04 -2.97
C PRO A 80 2.74 13.78 -4.14
N VAL A 81 1.44 13.97 -4.04
CA VAL A 81 0.63 14.73 -4.99
C VAL A 81 0.25 16.02 -4.29
N ALA A 82 0.70 17.15 -4.84
CA ALA A 82 0.27 18.45 -4.35
C ALA A 82 -1.25 18.54 -4.47
N ALA A 83 -1.93 18.73 -3.35
CA ALA A 83 -3.38 18.94 -3.38
C ALA A 83 -3.66 20.30 -4.05
N PRO A 84 -4.69 20.42 -4.90
CA PRO A 84 -5.09 21.73 -5.41
C PRO A 84 -5.43 22.65 -4.23
N ALA A 85 -5.08 23.94 -4.34
CA ALA A 85 -5.14 24.93 -3.25
C ALA A 85 -6.50 25.09 -2.54
N ALA A 86 -7.57 24.50 -3.09
CA ALA A 86 -8.92 24.51 -2.51
C ALA A 86 -9.18 23.39 -1.49
N SER A 87 -8.33 22.35 -1.42
CA SER A 87 -8.43 21.30 -0.40
C SER A 87 -7.52 21.65 0.78
N ALA A 88 -8.12 22.11 1.88
CA ALA A 88 -7.48 22.42 3.16
C ALA A 88 -6.82 21.20 3.86
N ASP A 89 -6.64 20.10 3.14
CA ASP A 89 -6.50 18.77 3.71
C ASP A 89 -5.20 18.10 3.23
N GLY A 90 -4.05 18.74 3.48
CA GLY A 90 -2.70 18.17 3.34
C GLY A 90 -2.28 17.65 1.96
N ASP A 91 -1.01 17.28 1.82
CA ASP A 91 -0.49 16.62 0.61
C ASP A 91 -1.20 15.26 0.42
N ALA A 92 -1.86 15.08 -0.73
CA ALA A 92 -2.39 13.77 -1.12
C ALA A 92 -1.21 12.85 -1.49
N VAL A 93 -1.36 11.53 -1.31
CA VAL A 93 -0.28 10.58 -1.60
C VAL A 93 -0.78 9.54 -2.59
N ALA A 94 -0.10 9.39 -3.72
CA ALA A 94 -0.29 8.26 -4.61
C ALA A 94 0.65 7.11 -4.23
N ALA A 95 0.06 5.94 -4.06
CA ALA A 95 0.70 4.69 -3.68
C ALA A 95 0.67 3.74 -4.87
N VAL A 96 1.77 3.68 -5.60
CA VAL A 96 1.95 2.81 -6.77
C VAL A 96 2.26 1.40 -6.29
N HIS A 97 1.58 0.42 -6.86
CA HIS A 97 1.77 -1.00 -6.59
C HIS A 97 1.85 -1.77 -7.91
N LEU A 98 2.98 -2.42 -8.13
CA LEU A 98 3.19 -3.32 -9.25
C LEU A 98 2.61 -4.70 -8.92
N PHE A 99 1.35 -4.93 -9.30
CA PHE A 99 0.64 -6.18 -8.99
C PHE A 99 0.97 -7.31 -9.97
N ALA A 100 0.89 -8.54 -9.47
CA ALA A 100 0.96 -9.74 -10.30
C ALA A 100 -0.41 -10.02 -10.95
N GLU A 101 -0.42 -10.68 -12.10
CA GLU A 101 -1.63 -11.02 -12.85
C GLU A 101 -2.63 -11.83 -11.99
N ALA A 102 -2.14 -12.72 -11.13
CA ALA A 102 -2.93 -13.50 -10.19
C ALA A 102 -3.67 -12.66 -9.11
N GLU A 103 -3.37 -11.36 -8.98
CA GLU A 103 -4.06 -10.45 -8.05
C GLU A 103 -5.34 -9.85 -8.66
N VAL A 104 -5.68 -10.19 -9.91
CA VAL A 104 -6.81 -9.63 -10.64
C VAL A 104 -7.69 -10.73 -11.23
N CYS A 105 -9.01 -10.52 -11.24
CA CYS A 105 -9.95 -11.39 -11.92
C CYS A 105 -9.77 -11.28 -13.44
N PRO A 106 -9.51 -12.38 -14.18
CA PRO A 106 -9.30 -12.31 -15.62
C PRO A 106 -10.55 -11.90 -16.41
N LEU A 107 -11.75 -12.08 -15.84
CA LEU A 107 -13.01 -11.76 -16.51
C LEU A 107 -13.45 -10.30 -16.28
N THR A 108 -13.28 -9.79 -15.06
CA THR A 108 -13.80 -8.46 -14.68
C THR A 108 -12.72 -7.39 -14.57
N GLY A 109 -11.45 -7.78 -14.48
CA GLY A 109 -10.35 -6.85 -14.18
C GLY A 109 -10.34 -6.33 -12.74
N GLU A 110 -11.25 -6.80 -11.87
CA GLU A 110 -11.26 -6.40 -10.46
C GLU A 110 -10.12 -7.03 -9.65
N PHE A 111 -9.58 -6.30 -8.68
CA PHE A 111 -8.64 -6.86 -7.73
C PHE A 111 -9.25 -7.95 -6.87
N LEU A 112 -8.45 -8.96 -6.55
CA LEU A 112 -8.81 -10.10 -5.74
C LEU A 112 -8.31 -9.95 -4.29
N GLY A 113 -9.06 -10.57 -3.37
CA GLY A 113 -8.80 -10.72 -1.93
C GLY A 113 -7.83 -9.69 -1.32
N PRO A 114 -6.53 -10.02 -1.15
CA PRO A 114 -5.55 -9.16 -0.50
C PRO A 114 -5.34 -7.78 -1.16
N THR A 115 -5.38 -7.69 -2.48
CA THR A 115 -5.07 -6.45 -3.22
C THR A 115 -6.28 -5.51 -3.21
N ARG A 116 -7.50 -6.05 -3.34
CA ARG A 116 -8.73 -5.28 -3.15
C ARG A 116 -8.83 -4.70 -1.75
N LEU A 117 -8.48 -5.50 -0.73
CA LEU A 117 -8.45 -5.05 0.66
C LEU A 117 -7.40 -3.95 0.86
N ARG A 118 -6.20 -4.12 0.28
CA ARG A 118 -5.13 -3.10 0.30
C ARG A 118 -5.61 -1.78 -0.29
N GLN A 119 -6.20 -1.79 -1.48
CA GLN A 119 -6.72 -0.60 -2.14
C GLN A 119 -7.72 0.15 -1.24
N ARG A 120 -8.71 -0.58 -0.70
CA ARG A 120 -9.73 0.00 0.18
C ARG A 120 -9.14 0.61 1.45
N HIS A 121 -8.21 -0.10 2.10
CA HIS A 121 -7.55 0.40 3.32
C HIS A 121 -6.65 1.61 3.06
N LEU A 122 -5.88 1.62 1.97
CA LEU A 122 -5.07 2.76 1.59
C LEU A 122 -5.96 3.99 1.35
N SER A 123 -7.08 3.83 0.67
CA SER A 123 -8.07 4.90 0.47
C SER A 123 -8.59 5.45 1.81
N ARG A 124 -8.98 4.58 2.76
CA ARG A 124 -9.39 5.00 4.12
C ARG A 124 -8.28 5.76 4.87
N MET A 125 -7.01 5.45 4.58
CA MET A 125 -5.84 6.13 5.13
C MET A 125 -5.37 7.34 4.30
N ARG A 126 -6.21 7.79 3.36
CA ARG A 126 -5.98 8.97 2.50
C ARG A 126 -4.79 8.80 1.55
N TRP A 127 -4.49 7.57 1.17
CA TRP A 127 -3.56 7.23 0.10
C TRP A 127 -4.36 6.81 -1.14
N MET A 128 -4.12 7.46 -2.27
CA MET A 128 -4.64 7.09 -3.56
C MET A 128 -3.89 5.86 -4.07
N TYR A 129 -4.60 4.75 -4.30
CA TYR A 129 -3.98 3.54 -4.82
C TYR A 129 -3.87 3.60 -6.34
N VAL A 130 -2.68 3.32 -6.87
CA VAL A 130 -2.41 3.23 -8.30
C VAL A 130 -1.83 1.84 -8.59
N GLY A 131 -2.61 0.99 -9.24
CA GLY A 131 -2.16 -0.35 -9.62
C GLY A 131 -1.58 -0.35 -11.03
N LEU A 132 -0.39 -0.92 -11.20
CA LEU A 132 0.20 -1.22 -12.52
C LEU A 132 0.50 -2.71 -12.61
N ARG A 133 0.29 -3.31 -13.78
CA ARG A 133 0.66 -4.72 -14.00
C ARG A 133 2.17 -4.84 -14.03
N ARG A 134 2.73 -5.64 -13.13
CA ARG A 134 4.17 -5.84 -13.02
C ARG A 134 4.76 -6.42 -14.31
N LYS A 135 4.06 -7.37 -14.95
CA LYS A 135 4.52 -7.99 -16.20
C LYS A 135 4.65 -6.97 -17.33
N GLU A 136 3.71 -6.03 -17.42
CA GLU A 136 3.71 -4.98 -18.44
C GLU A 136 4.81 -3.96 -18.16
N TRP A 137 4.98 -3.56 -16.89
CA TRP A 137 6.08 -2.69 -16.46
C TRP A 137 7.45 -3.27 -16.84
N LEU A 138 7.69 -4.54 -16.48
CA LEU A 138 8.96 -5.23 -16.76
C LEU A 138 9.20 -5.53 -18.25
N ALA A 139 8.19 -5.37 -19.10
CA ALA A 139 8.31 -5.54 -20.54
C ALA A 139 8.57 -4.21 -21.26
N LEU A 140 8.53 -3.08 -20.56
CA LEU A 140 8.93 -1.80 -21.12
C LEU A 140 10.43 -1.83 -21.41
N PRO A 141 10.89 -1.23 -22.51
CA PRO A 141 12.30 -1.07 -22.76
C PRO A 141 12.91 -0.18 -21.66
N ASP A 142 14.12 -0.52 -21.20
CA ASP A 142 14.92 0.40 -20.40
C ASP A 142 15.09 1.66 -21.24
N SER A 143 14.57 2.79 -20.77
CA SER A 143 14.69 4.07 -21.46
C SER A 143 16.18 4.41 -21.63
N GLU A 144 16.65 4.47 -22.88
CA GLU A 144 18.00 4.87 -23.29
C GLU A 144 18.38 6.28 -22.82
#